data_AF-A0A0F9F5Y7-F1
#
_entry.id   AF-A0A0F9F5Y7-F1
#
_cell.length_a   1.000
_cell.length_b   1.000
_cell.length_c   1.000
_cell.angle_alpha   90.00
_cell.angle_beta   90.00
_cell.angle_gamma   90.00
#
_symmetry.space_group_name_H-M   'P 1'
#
loop_
_entity.id
_entity.type
_entity.pdbx_description
1 polymer ?
#
loop_
_entity_poly.entity_id
_entity_poly.type
_entity_poly.pdbx_seq_one_letter_code
_entity_poly.pdbx_strand_id
1 'polypeptide(L)'
;PRKLCQGQSYGRPLGIGGIGSGTSFNNNFLALKRYKLKMKLIGEDFIPDTLDMDVVDKFYTVTDEQAFLTTREVVRKEGLLIGGSGGAAVHVVKQISKNLKNDDVVVVITPDGSQKYYW
;
A
#
# COMPACT_ATOMS: atom_id res chain seq x y z
N PRO A 1 -4.45 -23.49 -3.86
CA PRO A 1 -5.39 -22.37 -4.10
C PRO A 1 -5.29 -21.32 -2.98
N ARG A 2 -4.67 -20.17 -3.28
CA ARG A 2 -4.56 -19.05 -2.33
C ARG A 2 -5.93 -18.39 -2.19
N LYS A 3 -6.65 -18.80 -1.16
CA LYS A 3 -7.94 -18.26 -0.79
C LYS A 3 -7.66 -17.11 0.20
N LEU A 4 -7.92 -15.86 -0.18
CA LEU A 4 -8.33 -14.87 0.81
C LEU A 4 -9.63 -15.43 1.38
N CYS A 5 -9.59 -15.89 2.63
CA CYS A 5 -10.61 -16.63 3.38
C CYS A 5 -11.93 -16.92 2.64
N GLN A 6 -12.31 -18.21 2.51
CA GLN A 6 -13.62 -18.74 2.07
C GLN A 6 -13.80 -19.24 0.62
N GLY A 7 -12.74 -19.45 -0.15
CA GLY A 7 -12.85 -20.28 -1.36
C GLY A 7 -13.51 -19.63 -2.58
N GLN A 8 -13.77 -18.33 -2.53
CA GLN A 8 -14.02 -17.53 -3.71
C GLN A 8 -12.69 -17.21 -4.43
N SER A 9 -12.73 -17.21 -5.75
CA SER A 9 -11.61 -16.75 -6.58
C SER A 9 -11.70 -15.23 -6.67
N TYR A 10 -10.72 -14.54 -6.09
CA TYR A 10 -10.57 -13.10 -6.25
C TYR A 10 -9.55 -12.80 -7.34
N GLY A 11 -9.56 -11.55 -7.85
CA GLY A 11 -8.41 -11.00 -8.54
C GLY A 11 -7.15 -11.11 -7.67
N ARG A 12 -5.98 -11.12 -8.30
CA ARG A 12 -4.74 -11.34 -7.58
C ARG A 12 -4.33 -10.10 -6.75
N PRO A 13 -3.74 -10.28 -5.56
CA PRO A 13 -3.52 -9.19 -4.62
C PRO A 13 -2.36 -8.27 -5.03
N LEU A 14 -2.55 -6.97 -4.80
CA LEU A 14 -1.52 -5.95 -4.98
C LEU A 14 -0.89 -5.59 -3.64
N GLY A 15 0.44 -5.55 -3.60
CA GLY A 15 1.21 -5.13 -2.45
C GLY A 15 1.46 -3.63 -2.46
N ILE A 16 1.43 -3.01 -1.28
CA ILE A 16 1.82 -1.61 -1.09
C ILE A 16 3.06 -1.60 -0.21
N GLY A 17 4.15 -1.05 -0.74
CA GLY A 17 5.36 -0.76 0.00
C GLY A 17 5.49 0.75 0.20
N GLY A 18 6.22 1.15 1.24
CA GLY A 18 6.67 2.54 1.32
C GLY A 18 7.70 2.87 0.24
N ILE A 19 8.14 4.13 0.18
CA ILE A 19 9.45 4.43 -0.44
C ILE A 19 10.52 3.70 0.38
N GLY A 20 10.86 2.53 -0.17
CA GLY A 20 11.68 1.47 0.39
C GLY A 20 11.12 0.11 -0.01
N SER A 21 11.69 -0.52 -1.06
CA SER A 21 11.54 -1.94 -1.50
C SER A 21 10.27 -2.33 -2.29
N GLY A 22 10.29 -3.17 -3.34
CA GLY A 22 11.33 -3.89 -4.11
C GLY A 22 10.70 -4.39 -5.43
N THR A 23 11.28 -4.10 -6.60
CA THR A 23 12.07 -5.05 -7.41
C THR A 23 13.37 -4.44 -7.98
N SER A 24 13.69 -3.21 -7.57
CA SER A 24 15.04 -2.63 -7.69
C SER A 24 15.79 -2.68 -6.35
N PHE A 25 15.47 -3.59 -5.43
CA PHE A 25 15.98 -3.55 -4.05
C PHE A 25 17.51 -3.55 -3.97
N ASN A 26 18.20 -4.36 -4.78
CA ASN A 26 19.68 -4.38 -4.76
C ASN A 26 20.31 -3.12 -5.39
N ASN A 27 19.72 -2.60 -6.47
CA ASN A 27 20.20 -1.38 -7.14
C ASN A 27 19.86 -0.09 -6.34
N ASN A 28 18.71 -0.09 -5.66
CA ASN A 28 18.29 1.01 -4.79
C ASN A 28 19.00 0.97 -3.43
N PHE A 29 19.36 -0.20 -2.89
CA PHE A 29 20.15 -0.28 -1.65
C PHE A 29 21.50 0.43 -1.77
N LEU A 30 22.18 0.29 -2.91
CA LEU A 30 23.43 0.99 -3.22
C LEU A 30 23.21 2.50 -3.51
N ALA A 31 22.09 2.88 -4.14
CA ALA A 31 21.77 4.28 -4.44
C ALA A 31 21.25 5.08 -3.21
N LEU A 32 20.50 4.42 -2.31
CA LEU A 32 19.84 5.01 -1.15
C LEU A 32 20.78 5.26 0.04
N LYS A 33 22.01 4.74 0.00
CA LYS A 33 23.07 5.18 0.92
C LYS A 33 23.37 6.68 0.78
N ARG A 34 22.91 7.32 -0.31
CA ARG A 34 23.23 8.71 -0.67
C ARG A 34 22.08 9.72 -0.47
N TYR A 35 20.82 9.29 -0.37
CA TYR A 35 19.68 10.20 -0.22
C TYR A 35 18.72 9.74 0.89
N LYS A 36 18.69 10.51 1.98
CA LYS A 36 17.84 10.33 3.16
C LYS A 36 16.37 10.69 2.86
N LEU A 37 15.61 9.82 2.21
CA LEU A 37 14.16 9.93 2.16
C LEU A 37 13.56 8.58 2.56
N LYS A 38 13.10 8.49 3.82
CA LYS A 38 12.45 7.33 4.42
C LYS A 38 10.96 7.61 4.52
N MET A 39 10.10 6.79 3.91
CA MET A 39 8.72 6.69 4.36
C MET A 39 8.73 5.88 5.67
N LYS A 40 8.31 6.45 6.80
CA LYS A 40 8.44 5.81 8.12
C LYS A 40 7.27 4.91 8.53
N LEU A 41 6.19 4.89 7.73
CA LEU A 41 4.91 4.29 8.13
C LEU A 41 4.73 2.83 7.73
N ILE A 42 5.31 2.41 6.60
CA ILE A 42 5.19 1.05 6.07
C ILE A 42 6.53 0.66 5.43
N GLY A 43 7.19 -0.34 6.01
CA GLY A 43 8.44 -0.90 5.50
C GLY A 43 9.40 -1.30 6.61
N GLU A 44 10.03 -2.46 6.45
CA GLU A 44 11.08 -2.98 7.34
C GLU A 44 12.40 -3.06 6.56
N ASP A 45 13.52 -2.98 7.28
CA ASP A 45 14.86 -3.12 6.68
C ASP A 45 15.20 -4.59 6.32
N PHE A 46 14.27 -5.53 6.58
CA PHE A 46 14.37 -6.95 6.26
C PHE A 46 13.04 -7.51 5.77
N ILE A 47 13.08 -8.68 5.11
CA ILE A 47 11.89 -9.40 4.65
C ILE A 47 11.50 -10.43 5.73
N PRO A 48 10.30 -10.36 6.32
CA PRO A 48 9.86 -11.36 7.30
C PRO A 48 9.68 -12.74 6.66
N ASP A 49 10.07 -13.82 7.37
CA ASP A 49 9.87 -15.20 6.90
C ASP A 49 8.39 -15.57 6.70
N THR A 50 7.49 -14.82 7.35
CA THR A 50 6.03 -14.97 7.20
C THR A 50 5.47 -14.36 5.92
N LEU A 51 6.27 -13.60 5.16
CA LEU A 51 5.85 -12.98 3.90
C LEU A 51 6.12 -13.93 2.72
N ASP A 52 5.05 -14.53 2.18
CA ASP A 52 5.12 -15.26 0.91
C ASP A 52 5.07 -14.29 -0.27
N MET A 53 6.24 -13.95 -0.82
CA MET A 53 6.39 -13.02 -1.96
C MET A 53 5.71 -13.53 -3.23
N ASP A 54 5.57 -14.85 -3.41
CA ASP A 54 4.97 -15.42 -4.60
C ASP A 54 3.47 -15.11 -4.68
N VAL A 55 2.83 -14.66 -3.58
CA VAL A 55 1.41 -14.27 -3.57
C VAL A 55 1.17 -12.89 -4.14
N VAL A 56 2.20 -12.03 -4.17
CA VAL A 56 2.07 -10.61 -4.52
C VAL A 56 2.50 -10.42 -5.97
N ASP A 57 1.61 -9.93 -6.83
CA ASP A 57 1.98 -9.68 -8.24
C ASP A 57 2.88 -8.45 -8.39
N LYS A 58 2.58 -7.40 -7.62
CA LYS A 58 3.24 -6.10 -7.78
C LYS A 58 3.25 -5.30 -6.50
N PHE A 59 4.37 -4.64 -6.28
CA PHE A 59 4.55 -3.65 -5.23
C PHE A 59 4.43 -2.24 -5.81
N TYR A 60 3.71 -1.39 -5.09
CA TYR A 60 3.63 0.04 -5.37
C TYR A 60 4.29 0.81 -4.25
N THR A 61 5.03 1.84 -4.63
CA THR A 61 5.74 2.71 -3.71
C THR A 61 4.94 4.00 -3.50
N VAL A 62 4.72 4.37 -2.24
CA VAL A 62 3.97 5.60 -1.86
C VAL A 62 4.82 6.49 -0.96
N THR A 63 4.66 7.82 -1.05
CA THR A 63 5.28 8.77 -0.11
C THR A 63 4.38 9.01 1.12
N ASP A 64 4.94 9.43 2.25
CA ASP A 64 4.15 9.87 3.42
C ASP A 64 3.16 10.98 3.05
N GLU A 65 3.60 11.95 2.26
CA GLU A 65 2.76 13.06 1.77
C GLU A 65 1.55 12.54 0.97
N GLN A 66 1.78 11.65 0.00
CA GLN A 66 0.71 11.05 -0.81
C GLN A 66 -0.28 10.28 0.06
N ALA A 67 0.22 9.50 1.02
CA ALA A 67 -0.59 8.73 1.94
C ALA A 67 -1.48 9.64 2.81
N PHE A 68 -0.92 10.67 3.44
CA PHE A 68 -1.67 11.56 4.32
C PHE A 68 -2.62 12.50 3.57
N LEU A 69 -2.23 13.02 2.41
CA LEU A 69 -3.13 13.82 1.57
C LEU A 69 -4.33 12.99 1.13
N THR A 70 -4.10 11.74 0.70
CA THR A 70 -5.17 10.82 0.31
C THR A 70 -6.05 10.45 1.51
N THR A 71 -5.47 10.22 2.68
CA THR A 71 -6.21 9.97 3.94
C THR A 71 -7.20 11.10 4.23
N ARG A 72 -6.73 12.35 4.21
CA ARG A 72 -7.57 13.54 4.47
C ARG A 72 -8.66 13.71 3.42
N GLU A 73 -8.37 13.38 2.17
CA GLU A 73 -9.36 13.42 1.10
C GLU A 73 -10.47 12.40 1.33
N VAL A 74 -10.12 11.15 1.68
CA VAL A 74 -11.09 10.08 1.97
C VAL A 74 -11.97 10.46 3.16
N VAL A 75 -11.40 10.99 4.24
CA VAL A 75 -12.17 11.47 5.39
C VAL A 75 -13.17 12.55 4.97
N ARG A 76 -12.75 13.51 4.15
CA ARG A 76 -13.59 14.64 3.73
C ARG A 76 -14.69 14.26 2.75
N LYS A 77 -14.42 13.34 1.82
CA LYS A 77 -15.36 12.98 0.74
C LYS A 77 -16.26 11.81 1.11
N GLU A 78 -15.71 10.81 1.79
CA GLU A 78 -16.39 9.54 2.08
C GLU A 78 -16.80 9.40 3.55
N GLY A 79 -16.35 10.30 4.44
CA GLY A 79 -16.62 10.22 5.88
C GLY A 79 -15.90 9.06 6.59
N LEU A 80 -14.96 8.39 5.91
CA LEU A 80 -14.24 7.23 6.43
C LEU A 80 -12.99 7.66 7.20
N LEU A 81 -13.00 7.44 8.51
CA LEU A 81 -11.94 7.78 9.45
C LEU A 81 -10.78 6.77 9.43
N ILE A 82 -10.05 6.70 8.32
CA ILE A 82 -8.95 5.74 8.10
C ILE A 82 -7.59 6.27 8.58
N GLY A 83 -6.66 5.34 8.84
CA GLY A 83 -5.25 5.64 9.11
C GLY A 83 -4.42 5.94 7.85
N GLY A 84 -3.18 6.41 8.06
CA GLY A 84 -2.25 6.78 6.98
C GLY A 84 -1.97 5.63 6.00
N SER A 85 -1.84 4.40 6.50
CA SER A 85 -1.65 3.21 5.67
C SER A 85 -2.85 2.89 4.79
N GLY A 86 -4.06 3.16 5.27
CA GLY A 86 -5.27 3.09 4.46
C GLY A 86 -5.26 4.14 3.34
N GLY A 87 -4.82 5.37 3.64
CA GLY A 87 -4.65 6.40 2.62
C GLY A 87 -3.61 6.04 1.56
N ALA A 88 -2.51 5.39 1.94
CA ALA A 88 -1.52 4.88 0.99
C ALA A 88 -2.14 3.83 0.04
N ALA A 89 -2.96 2.92 0.57
CA ALA A 89 -3.65 1.92 -0.22
C ALA A 89 -4.63 2.54 -1.23
N VAL A 90 -5.46 3.49 -0.77
CA VAL A 90 -6.38 4.23 -1.65
C VAL A 90 -5.61 5.03 -2.70
N HIS A 91 -4.43 5.58 -2.37
CA HIS A 91 -3.60 6.29 -3.34
C HIS A 91 -3.18 5.37 -4.49
N VAL A 92 -2.76 4.14 -4.19
CA VAL A 92 -2.41 3.14 -5.20
C VAL A 92 -3.64 2.76 -6.03
N VAL A 93 -4.81 2.60 -5.42
CA VAL A 93 -6.06 2.35 -6.16
C VAL A 93 -6.34 3.46 -7.18
N LYS A 94 -6.17 4.73 -6.81
CA LYS A 94 -6.32 5.86 -7.74
C LYS A 94 -5.31 5.84 -8.89
N GLN A 95 -4.11 5.29 -8.68
CA GLN A 95 -3.12 5.15 -9.74
C GLN A 95 -3.47 4.02 -10.72
N ILE A 96 -3.92 2.87 -10.21
CA ILE A 96 -4.23 1.70 -11.04
C ILE A 96 -5.62 1.77 -11.68
N SER A 97 -6.52 2.62 -11.19
CA SER A 97 -7.91 2.71 -11.66
C SER A 97 -8.03 2.95 -13.17
N LYS A 98 -7.04 3.60 -13.78
CA LYS A 98 -6.95 3.82 -15.23
C LYS A 98 -6.86 2.52 -16.05
N ASN A 99 -6.44 1.43 -15.42
CA ASN A 99 -6.26 0.13 -16.04
C ASN A 99 -7.35 -0.87 -15.64
N LEU A 100 -8.31 -0.46 -14.81
CA LEU A 100 -9.43 -1.30 -14.39
C LEU A 100 -10.59 -1.15 -15.38
N LYS A 101 -11.36 -2.23 -15.51
CA LYS A 101 -12.64 -2.22 -16.22
C LYS A 101 -13.76 -1.76 -15.29
N ASN A 102 -14.88 -1.35 -15.87
CA ASN A 102 -16.02 -0.86 -15.10
C ASN A 102 -16.65 -1.91 -14.17
N ASP A 103 -16.47 -3.19 -14.47
CA ASP A 103 -16.97 -4.33 -13.69
C ASP A 103 -15.95 -4.87 -12.66
N ASP A 104 -14.72 -4.33 -12.64
CA ASP A 104 -13.71 -4.74 -11.68
C ASP A 104 -14.08 -4.24 -10.28
N VAL A 105 -13.95 -5.15 -9.29
CA VAL A 105 -14.16 -4.84 -7.87
C VAL A 105 -12.80 -4.79 -7.18
N VAL A 106 -12.49 -3.64 -6.56
CA VAL A 106 -11.27 -3.45 -5.78
C VAL A 106 -11.60 -3.44 -4.30
N VAL A 107 -10.92 -4.30 -3.54
CA VAL A 107 -11.00 -4.33 -2.08
C VAL A 107 -9.75 -3.68 -1.50
N VAL A 108 -9.95 -2.71 -0.60
CA VAL A 108 -8.86 -2.02 0.11
C VAL A 108 -8.92 -2.39 1.58
N ILE A 109 -7.79 -2.86 2.12
CA ILE A 109 -7.64 -3.12 3.55
C ILE A 109 -7.09 -1.85 4.20
N THR A 110 -7.79 -1.36 5.22
CA THR A 110 -7.33 -0.27 6.07
C THR A 110 -6.93 -0.86 7.43
N PRO A 111 -5.63 -0.90 7.78
CA PRO A 111 -5.17 -1.62 8.97
C PRO A 111 -5.68 -1.01 10.29
N ASP A 112 -5.94 0.30 10.30
CA ASP A 112 -6.48 1.03 11.44
C ASP A 112 -7.20 2.32 11.02
N GLY A 113 -7.73 3.02 12.01
CA GLY A 113 -8.46 4.27 11.84
C GLY A 113 -7.73 5.50 12.37
N SER A 114 -8.32 6.66 12.13
CA SER A 114 -7.73 7.97 12.45
C SER A 114 -7.52 8.23 13.95
N GLN A 115 -8.15 7.45 14.82
CA GLN A 115 -8.05 7.58 16.27
C GLN A 115 -6.63 7.48 16.81
N LYS A 116 -5.70 6.83 16.08
CA LYS A 116 -4.31 6.69 16.50
C LYS A 116 -3.43 7.88 16.11
N TYR A 117 -3.93 8.76 15.24
CA TYR A 117 -3.12 9.76 14.56
C TYR A 117 -3.53 11.19 14.88
N TYR A 118 -4.43 11.38 15.87
CA TYR A 118 -4.99 12.66 16.34
C TYR A 118 -4.42 13.89 15.59
N TRP A 119 -5.12 14.28 14.53
CA TRP A 119 -4.84 15.46 13.70
C TRP A 119 -5.66 16.65 14.15
#